data_AF-A0A6N2R387-F1
#
_entry.id   AF-A0A6N2R387-F1
#
_cell.length_a   1.000
_cell.length_b   1.000
_cell.length_c   1.000
_cell.angle_alpha   90.00
_cell.angle_beta   90.00
_cell.angle_gamma   90.00
#
_symmetry.space_group_name_H-M   'P 1'
#
loop_
_entity.id
_entity.type
_entity.pdbx_description
1 polymer ?
#
loop_
_entity_poly.entity_id
_entity_poly.type
_entity_poly.pdbx_seq_one_letter_code
_entity_poly.pdbx_strand_id
1 'polypeptide(L)'
;MANDFFDSFGETISRTARELSEKAENFYEVQKLRNQISAEERVVSKAMERLGSIIYKRYEGGEPVDDEIAGICGEISRHVSKIHELKGSAAGKAGQKICPSCHHTIDKEVFFCPFCGTACEDKKEKPEEEAFREETVEKPENTPKEETIFQRAEESEETEIRETESGETEETEELGKTEEKISGSEEA
;
A
#
# COMPACT_ATOMS: atom_id res chain seq x y z
N MET A 1 -29.77 53.04 49.93
CA MET A 1 -28.58 53.28 49.08
C MET A 1 -27.69 52.03 48.93
N ALA A 2 -27.75 51.01 49.80
CA ALA A 2 -26.98 49.77 49.61
C ALA A 2 -27.57 48.79 48.57
N ASN A 3 -28.90 48.84 48.34
CA ASN A 3 -29.59 47.92 47.42
C ASN A 3 -29.24 48.18 45.95
N ASP A 4 -29.09 49.45 45.54
CA ASP A 4 -28.78 49.82 44.15
C ASP A 4 -27.38 49.32 43.68
N PHE A 5 -26.46 49.11 44.64
CA PHE A 5 -25.11 48.59 44.35
C PHE A 5 -25.11 47.07 44.10
N PHE A 6 -25.92 46.32 44.85
CA PHE A 6 -26.05 44.87 44.65
C PHE A 6 -26.89 44.54 43.41
N ASP A 7 -27.91 45.33 43.09
CA ASP A 7 -28.73 45.14 41.88
C ASP A 7 -27.91 45.38 40.60
N SER A 8 -27.12 46.46 40.54
CA SER A 8 -26.25 46.73 39.38
C SER A 8 -25.12 45.70 39.21
N PHE A 9 -24.60 45.14 40.32
CA PHE A 9 -23.63 44.05 40.28
C PHE A 9 -24.27 42.72 39.87
N GLY A 10 -25.47 42.42 40.38
CA GLY A 10 -26.26 41.24 40.02
C GLY A 10 -26.71 41.25 38.55
N GLU A 11 -27.08 42.41 38.03
CA GLU A 11 -27.37 42.59 36.60
C GLU A 11 -26.13 42.34 35.74
N THR A 12 -24.96 42.82 36.15
CA THR A 12 -23.70 42.63 35.43
C THR A 12 -23.24 41.17 35.45
N ILE A 13 -23.39 40.49 36.59
CA ILE A 13 -23.14 39.05 36.70
C ILE A 13 -24.12 38.27 35.82
N SER A 14 -25.40 38.63 35.82
CA SER A 14 -26.42 37.96 35.00
C SER A 14 -26.18 38.15 33.50
N ARG A 15 -25.70 39.33 33.08
CA ARG A 15 -25.28 39.57 31.69
C ARG A 15 -24.06 38.72 31.31
N THR A 16 -23.02 38.72 32.15
CA THR A 16 -21.80 37.91 31.95
C THR A 16 -22.12 36.41 31.91
N ALA A 17 -23.02 35.93 32.78
CA ALA A 17 -23.44 34.54 32.82
C ALA A 17 -24.17 34.11 31.54
N ARG A 18 -25.03 34.98 30.99
CA ARG A 18 -25.72 34.73 29.71
C ARG A 18 -24.75 34.67 28.54
N GLU A 19 -23.79 35.61 28.45
CA GLU A 19 -22.77 35.62 27.39
C GLU A 19 -21.83 34.41 27.45
N LEU A 20 -21.47 33.95 28.65
CA LEU A 20 -20.66 32.74 28.81
C LEU A 20 -21.44 31.47 28.43
N SER A 21 -22.73 31.43 28.74
CA SER A 21 -23.60 30.30 28.38
C SER A 21 -23.75 30.20 26.85
N GLU A 22 -24.01 31.31 26.18
CA GLU A 22 -24.13 31.38 24.72
C GLU A 22 -22.79 31.07 24.02
N LYS A 23 -21.66 31.54 24.55
CA LYS A 23 -20.33 31.18 24.02
C LYS A 23 -19.97 29.71 24.25
N ALA A 24 -20.39 29.12 25.36
CA ALA A 24 -20.15 27.70 25.63
C ALA A 24 -20.94 26.81 24.66
N GLU A 25 -22.19 27.15 24.37
CA GLU A 25 -23.03 26.47 23.37
C GLU A 25 -22.42 26.58 21.97
N ASN A 26 -22.08 27.81 21.52
CA ASN A 26 -21.41 28.03 20.24
C ASN A 26 -20.07 27.28 20.13
N PHE A 27 -19.27 27.24 21.20
CA PHE A 27 -18.00 26.51 21.18
C PHE A 27 -18.21 25.00 21.01
N TYR A 28 -19.22 24.44 21.70
CA TYR A 28 -19.57 23.03 21.56
C TYR A 28 -20.04 22.71 20.14
N GLU A 29 -20.90 23.55 19.55
CA GLU A 29 -21.35 23.38 18.17
C GLU A 29 -20.19 23.44 17.17
N VAL A 30 -19.28 24.39 17.33
CA VAL A 30 -18.07 24.50 16.50
C VAL A 30 -17.18 23.26 16.67
N GLN A 31 -17.01 22.75 17.89
CA GLN A 31 -16.20 21.54 18.12
C GLN A 31 -16.85 20.30 17.50
N LYS A 32 -18.19 20.18 17.57
CA LYS A 32 -18.95 19.13 16.90
C LYS A 32 -18.75 19.18 15.39
N LEU A 33 -18.88 20.37 14.79
CA LEU A 33 -18.66 20.57 13.35
C LEU A 33 -17.22 20.22 12.95
N ARG A 34 -16.21 20.63 13.74
CA ARG A 34 -14.80 20.26 13.50
C ARG A 34 -14.58 18.75 13.50
N ASN A 35 -15.21 18.03 14.43
CA ASN A 35 -15.11 16.58 14.48
C ASN A 35 -15.77 15.94 13.25
N GLN A 36 -16.92 16.46 12.81
CA GLN A 36 -17.58 16.00 11.58
C GLN A 36 -16.74 16.26 10.34
N ILE A 37 -16.16 17.46 10.20
CA ILE A 37 -15.24 17.80 9.11
C ILE A 37 -14.06 16.82 9.08
N SER A 38 -13.41 16.60 10.23
CA SER A 38 -12.30 15.64 10.32
C SER A 38 -12.71 14.20 10.01
N ALA A 39 -13.96 13.81 10.30
CA ALA A 39 -14.47 12.50 9.92
C ALA A 39 -14.64 12.38 8.40
N GLU A 40 -15.27 13.37 7.77
CA GLU A 40 -15.48 13.42 6.31
C GLU A 40 -14.15 13.49 5.55
N GLU A 41 -13.19 14.30 6.00
CA GLU A 41 -11.85 14.37 5.40
C GLU A 41 -11.14 13.01 5.40
N ARG A 42 -11.29 12.21 6.45
CA ARG A 42 -10.74 10.83 6.49
C ARG A 42 -11.44 9.92 5.49
N VAL A 43 -12.75 10.08 5.30
CA VAL A 43 -13.51 9.31 4.29
C VAL A 43 -13.02 9.67 2.89
N VAL A 44 -12.86 10.95 2.59
CA VAL A 44 -12.32 11.42 1.31
C VAL A 44 -10.90 10.90 1.09
N SER A 45 -10.01 10.99 2.09
CA SER A 45 -8.63 10.47 1.99
C SER A 45 -8.61 8.98 1.65
N LYS A 46 -9.41 8.17 2.35
CA LYS A 46 -9.52 6.73 2.09
C LYS A 46 -10.09 6.43 0.70
N ALA A 47 -11.05 7.22 0.23
CA ALA A 47 -11.60 7.09 -1.11
C ALA A 47 -10.53 7.40 -2.18
N MET A 48 -9.73 8.45 -1.98
CA MET A 48 -8.61 8.79 -2.86
C MET A 48 -7.53 7.70 -2.86
N GLU A 49 -7.15 7.17 -1.69
CA GLU A 49 -6.21 6.05 -1.57
C GLU A 49 -6.71 4.81 -2.31
N ARG A 50 -8.00 4.49 -2.16
CA ARG A 50 -8.63 3.36 -2.87
C ARG A 50 -8.66 3.60 -4.38
N LEU A 51 -8.98 4.82 -4.82
CA LEU A 51 -8.98 5.20 -6.23
C LEU A 51 -7.57 5.02 -6.82
N GLY A 52 -6.55 5.57 -6.17
CA GLY A 52 -5.15 5.42 -6.58
C GLY A 52 -4.72 3.96 -6.63
N SER A 53 -5.13 3.15 -5.63
CA SER A 53 -4.84 1.71 -5.60
C SER A 53 -5.46 0.95 -6.78
N ILE A 54 -6.68 1.31 -7.19
CA ILE A 54 -7.36 0.69 -8.34
C ILE A 54 -6.62 1.05 -9.62
N ILE A 55 -6.29 2.33 -9.81
CA ILE A 55 -5.59 2.81 -11.01
C ILE A 55 -4.20 2.18 -11.11
N TYR A 56 -3.43 2.16 -10.02
CA TYR A 56 -2.09 1.58 -10.00
C TYR A 56 -2.12 0.08 -10.32
N LYS A 57 -3.07 -0.69 -9.77
CA LYS A 57 -3.22 -2.11 -10.10
C LYS A 57 -3.56 -2.35 -11.57
N ARG A 58 -4.38 -1.48 -12.18
CA ARG A 58 -4.68 -1.57 -13.62
C ARG A 58 -3.44 -1.27 -14.47
N TYR A 59 -2.66 -0.27 -14.07
CA TYR A 59 -1.37 0.04 -14.68
C TYR A 59 -0.39 -1.14 -14.58
N GLU A 60 -0.24 -1.76 -13.40
CA GLU A 60 0.59 -2.97 -13.25
C GLU A 60 0.06 -4.15 -14.08
N GLY A 61 -1.26 -4.23 -14.27
CA GLY A 61 -1.91 -5.20 -15.15
C GLY A 61 -1.73 -4.95 -16.64
N GLY A 62 -1.05 -3.86 -17.04
CA GLY A 62 -0.81 -3.51 -18.44
C GLY A 62 -2.02 -2.90 -19.17
N GLU A 63 -3.03 -2.43 -18.43
CA GLU A 63 -4.17 -1.72 -19.01
C GLU A 63 -3.73 -0.33 -19.49
N PRO A 64 -4.20 0.15 -20.66
CA PRO A 64 -3.87 1.49 -21.13
C PRO A 64 -4.42 2.54 -20.17
N VAL A 65 -3.53 3.37 -19.64
CA VAL A 65 -3.85 4.55 -18.81
C VAL A 65 -3.29 5.79 -19.49
N ASP A 66 -3.85 6.97 -19.19
CA ASP A 66 -3.34 8.25 -19.67
C ASP A 66 -1.85 8.43 -19.34
N ASP A 67 -1.12 9.13 -20.22
CA ASP A 67 0.33 9.33 -20.10
C ASP A 67 0.71 10.04 -18.79
N GLU A 68 -0.10 10.99 -18.33
CA GLU A 68 0.10 11.67 -17.03
C GLU A 68 -0.02 10.69 -15.86
N ILE A 69 -1.00 9.79 -15.91
CA ILE A 69 -1.22 8.76 -14.90
C ILE A 69 -0.09 7.73 -14.96
N ALA A 70 0.34 7.33 -16.16
CA ALA A 70 1.46 6.43 -16.35
C ALA A 70 2.77 7.00 -15.76
N GLY A 71 3.01 8.31 -15.93
CA GLY A 71 4.14 9.00 -15.32
C GLY A 71 4.14 8.89 -13.80
N ILE A 72 3.01 9.21 -13.16
CA ILE A 72 2.84 9.09 -11.70
C ILE A 72 2.98 7.64 -11.25
N CYS A 73 2.39 6.68 -11.96
CA CYS A 73 2.51 5.26 -11.63
C CYS A 73 3.96 4.78 -11.77
N GLY A 74 4.71 5.26 -12.76
CA GLY A 74 6.13 4.98 -12.92
C GLY A 74 6.97 5.51 -11.74
N GLU A 75 6.67 6.73 -11.27
CA GLU A 75 7.30 7.28 -10.06
C GLU A 75 7.01 6.42 -8.83
N ILE A 76 5.75 6.00 -8.64
CA ILE A 76 5.35 5.11 -7.55
C ILE A 76 6.14 3.80 -7.63
N SER A 77 6.22 3.16 -8.79
CA SER A 77 6.98 1.91 -9.00
C SER A 77 8.47 2.05 -8.66
N ARG A 78 9.07 3.20 -9.00
CA ARG A 78 10.46 3.51 -8.60
C ARG A 78 10.60 3.58 -7.08
N HIS A 79 9.68 4.26 -6.40
CA HIS A 79 9.70 4.36 -4.94
C HIS A 79 9.44 3.01 -4.26
N VAL A 80 8.53 2.20 -4.78
CA VAL A 80 8.26 0.83 -4.29
C VAL A 80 9.52 -0.04 -4.40
N SER A 81 10.19 0.00 -5.56
CA SER A 81 11.46 -0.71 -5.76
C SER A 81 12.53 -0.27 -4.76
N LYS A 82 12.64 1.05 -4.52
CA LYS A 82 13.60 1.57 -3.55
C LYS A 82 13.29 1.14 -2.11
N ILE A 83 12.01 1.11 -1.74
CA ILE A 83 11.56 0.60 -0.44
C ILE A 83 11.96 -0.87 -0.29
N HIS A 84 11.78 -1.67 -1.34
CA HIS A 84 12.16 -3.09 -1.33
C HIS A 84 13.67 -3.29 -1.10
N GLU A 85 14.52 -2.54 -1.83
CA GLU A 85 15.98 -2.57 -1.62
C GLU A 85 16.38 -2.18 -0.20
N LEU A 86 15.79 -1.11 0.33
CA LEU A 86 16.09 -0.63 1.69
C LEU A 86 15.63 -1.63 2.75
N LYS A 87 14.45 -2.24 2.59
CA LYS A 87 13.97 -3.32 3.46
C LYS A 87 14.88 -4.53 3.41
N GLY A 88 15.31 -4.97 2.21
CA GLY A 88 16.25 -6.05 2.03
C GLY A 88 17.59 -5.77 2.71
N SER A 89 18.13 -4.57 2.52
CA SER A 89 19.37 -4.12 3.17
C SER A 89 19.27 -4.07 4.69
N ALA A 90 18.13 -3.60 5.21
CA ALA A 90 17.87 -3.56 6.65
C ALA A 90 17.76 -4.97 7.25
N ALA A 91 17.03 -5.88 6.58
CA ALA A 91 16.93 -7.28 6.99
C ALA A 91 18.29 -7.98 6.95
N GLY A 92 19.07 -7.78 5.86
CA GLY A 92 20.40 -8.37 5.71
C GLY A 92 21.34 -8.00 6.85
N LYS A 93 21.36 -6.71 7.24
CA LYS A 93 22.11 -6.18 8.39
C LYS A 93 21.63 -6.72 9.74
N ALA A 94 20.34 -7.03 9.86
CA ALA A 94 19.75 -7.63 11.06
C ALA A 94 19.92 -9.16 11.13
N GLY A 95 20.60 -9.80 10.17
CA GLY A 95 20.72 -11.26 10.13
C GLY A 95 19.46 -11.98 9.65
N GLN A 96 18.56 -11.25 8.97
CA GLN A 96 17.28 -11.73 8.47
C GLN A 96 17.21 -11.65 6.93
N LYS A 97 16.24 -12.32 6.32
CA LYS A 97 15.92 -12.26 4.88
C LYS A 97 14.47 -11.84 4.69
N ILE A 98 14.12 -11.35 3.49
CA ILE A 98 12.75 -10.97 3.13
C ILE A 98 12.11 -12.13 2.36
N CYS A 99 10.90 -12.54 2.75
CA CYS A 99 10.13 -13.54 2.01
C CYS A 99 9.78 -13.03 0.61
N PRO A 100 10.02 -13.80 -0.48
CA PRO A 100 9.77 -13.35 -1.86
C PRO A 100 8.29 -13.20 -2.21
N SER A 101 7.38 -13.81 -1.44
CA SER A 101 5.94 -13.74 -1.67
C SER A 101 5.28 -12.66 -0.82
N CYS A 102 5.38 -12.76 0.50
CA CYS A 102 4.65 -11.87 1.42
C CYS A 102 5.49 -10.67 1.93
N HIS A 103 6.76 -10.59 1.54
CA HIS A 103 7.69 -9.51 1.90
C HIS A 103 7.87 -9.31 3.42
N HIS A 104 7.54 -10.32 4.24
CA HIS A 104 7.86 -10.31 5.66
C HIS A 104 9.33 -10.62 5.89
N THR A 105 9.90 -9.98 6.90
CA THR A 105 11.23 -10.29 7.40
C THR A 105 11.19 -11.58 8.20
N ILE A 106 12.09 -12.51 7.88
CA ILE A 106 12.20 -13.84 8.48
C ILE A 106 13.68 -14.14 8.77
N ASP A 107 13.95 -15.02 9.72
CA ASP A 107 15.33 -15.39 10.03
C ASP A 107 16.01 -16.06 8.84
N LYS A 108 17.33 -15.86 8.68
CA LYS A 108 18.08 -16.45 7.56
C LYS A 108 18.01 -17.98 7.55
N GLU A 109 17.87 -18.60 8.72
CA GLU A 109 17.92 -20.06 8.90
C GLU A 109 16.60 -20.78 8.53
N VAL A 110 15.49 -20.04 8.38
CA VAL A 110 14.20 -20.67 8.07
C VAL A 110 14.01 -20.85 6.57
N PHE A 111 13.74 -22.09 6.14
CA PHE A 111 13.54 -22.42 4.72
C PHE A 111 12.12 -22.12 4.21
N PHE A 112 11.15 -21.93 5.10
CA PHE A 112 9.77 -21.58 4.76
C PHE A 112 9.35 -20.38 5.57
N CYS A 113 8.58 -19.46 4.95
CA CYS A 113 8.06 -18.31 5.65
C CYS A 113 7.01 -18.75 6.68
N PRO A 114 7.13 -18.39 7.98
CA PRO A 114 6.14 -18.72 8.99
C PRO A 114 4.80 -17.99 8.80
N PHE A 115 4.76 -16.95 7.95
CA PHE A 115 3.56 -16.15 7.71
C PHE A 115 2.74 -16.62 6.49
N CYS A 116 3.40 -17.03 5.40
CA CYS A 116 2.71 -17.43 4.16
C CYS A 116 3.07 -18.83 3.65
N GLY A 117 3.95 -19.57 4.33
CA GLY A 117 4.35 -20.93 3.94
C GLY A 117 5.21 -21.02 2.67
N THR A 118 5.51 -19.90 2.00
CA THR A 118 6.33 -19.89 0.78
C THR A 118 7.77 -20.29 1.10
N ALA A 119 8.37 -21.14 0.25
CA ALA A 119 9.77 -21.49 0.33
C ALA A 119 10.64 -20.23 0.19
N CYS A 120 11.54 -20.03 1.15
CA CYS A 120 12.44 -18.90 1.22
C CYS A 120 13.85 -19.41 1.00
N GLU A 121 14.21 -19.58 -0.28
CA GLU A 121 15.54 -20.02 -0.66
C GLU A 121 16.59 -19.02 -0.19
N ASP A 122 17.61 -19.53 0.50
CA ASP A 122 18.79 -18.75 0.84
C ASP A 122 19.59 -18.48 -0.43
N LYS A 123 19.37 -17.33 -1.04
CA LYS A 123 20.37 -16.76 -1.95
C LYS A 123 21.63 -16.48 -1.11
N LYS A 124 22.51 -17.48 -1.01
CA LYS A 124 23.88 -17.31 -0.54
C LYS A 124 24.55 -16.30 -1.46
N GLU A 125 24.65 -15.05 -1.02
CA GLU A 125 25.57 -14.09 -1.60
C GLU A 125 26.98 -14.68 -1.42
N LYS A 126 27.58 -15.13 -2.52
CA LYS A 126 29.01 -15.44 -2.56
C LYS A 126 29.74 -14.10 -2.36
N PRO A 127 30.71 -14.00 -1.44
CA PRO A 127 31.61 -12.85 -1.42
C PRO A 127 32.44 -12.92 -2.71
N GLU A 128 32.34 -11.89 -3.54
CA GLU A 128 33.28 -11.66 -4.64
C GLU A 128 34.62 -11.28 -4.02
N GLU A 129 35.46 -12.29 -3.75
CA GLU A 129 36.87 -12.09 -3.45
C GLU A 129 37.63 -11.64 -4.69
N GLU A 130 38.43 -10.61 -4.46
CA GLU A 130 39.35 -9.93 -5.35
C GLU A 130 40.19 -10.89 -6.23
N ALA A 131 40.14 -10.68 -7.54
CA ALA A 131 41.17 -11.17 -8.45
C ALA A 131 41.79 -9.97 -9.19
N PHE A 132 42.67 -9.27 -8.48
CA PHE A 132 43.71 -8.46 -9.09
C PHE A 132 44.66 -9.42 -9.84
N ARG A 133 44.73 -9.32 -11.16
CA ARG A 133 45.83 -9.88 -11.95
C ARG A 133 46.13 -8.96 -13.13
N GLU A 134 47.09 -8.07 -12.91
CA GLU A 134 47.99 -7.67 -13.99
C GLU A 134 48.76 -8.91 -14.43
N GLU A 135 48.55 -9.37 -15.66
CA GLU A 135 49.65 -9.92 -16.45
C GLU A 135 49.40 -9.68 -17.93
N THR A 136 50.42 -9.06 -18.50
CA THR A 136 50.65 -8.64 -19.88
C THR A 136 50.69 -9.78 -20.90
N VAL A 137 50.55 -9.38 -22.17
CA VAL A 137 51.25 -9.90 -23.38
C VAL A 137 50.35 -10.56 -24.46
N GLU A 138 50.44 -9.91 -25.63
CA GLU A 138 50.28 -10.37 -27.04
C GLU A 138 48.90 -10.61 -27.65
N LYS A 139 48.42 -9.53 -28.29
CA LYS A 139 47.65 -9.56 -29.54
C LYS A 139 48.63 -9.87 -30.70
N PRO A 140 48.24 -10.72 -31.67
CA PRO A 140 48.30 -10.21 -33.02
C PRO A 140 46.98 -10.39 -33.78
N GLU A 141 46.63 -9.31 -34.45
CA GLU A 141 45.63 -9.21 -35.50
C GLU A 141 46.13 -9.95 -36.75
N ASN A 142 45.28 -10.72 -37.44
CA ASN A 142 44.80 -10.41 -38.80
C ASN A 142 43.99 -11.60 -39.38
N THR A 143 42.89 -11.24 -40.04
CA THR A 143 41.87 -12.02 -40.76
C THR A 143 42.34 -12.38 -42.19
N PRO A 144 41.48 -12.73 -43.17
CA PRO A 144 40.46 -13.79 -43.31
C PRO A 144 40.64 -14.60 -44.62
N LYS A 145 39.98 -15.76 -44.79
CA LYS A 145 39.47 -16.34 -46.07
C LYS A 145 38.26 -17.25 -45.74
N GLU A 146 37.01 -16.98 -46.15
CA GLU A 146 36.39 -17.31 -47.46
C GLU A 146 36.60 -18.80 -47.84
N GLU A 147 35.64 -19.67 -48.15
CA GLU A 147 34.19 -19.72 -48.46
C GLU A 147 33.76 -21.18 -48.08
N THR A 148 32.50 -21.55 -47.80
CA THR A 148 31.51 -22.08 -48.77
C THR A 148 30.38 -22.74 -47.95
N ILE A 149 29.11 -22.32 -48.08
CA ILE A 149 28.02 -22.87 -48.92
C ILE A 149 27.23 -24.04 -48.26
N PHE A 150 25.90 -23.81 -48.13
CA PHE A 150 24.76 -24.75 -48.10
C PHE A 150 24.66 -25.71 -46.88
N GLN A 151 23.53 -25.91 -46.19
CA GLN A 151 22.16 -26.14 -46.68
C GLN A 151 21.07 -25.66 -45.70
N ARG A 152 19.90 -25.39 -46.28
CA ARG A 152 18.59 -25.18 -45.64
C ARG A 152 17.81 -26.51 -45.60
N ALA A 153 17.08 -26.76 -44.51
CA ALA A 153 15.83 -27.52 -44.37
C ALA A 153 15.41 -27.37 -42.88
N GLU A 154 14.28 -26.76 -42.48
CA GLU A 154 12.86 -27.15 -42.69
C GLU A 154 12.67 -28.61 -42.23
N GLU A 155 12.06 -28.89 -41.08
CA GLU A 155 10.61 -29.01 -40.84
C GLU A 155 10.42 -29.31 -39.33
N SER A 156 9.58 -28.59 -38.59
CA SER A 156 8.20 -28.95 -38.22
C SER A 156 8.04 -30.30 -37.53
N GLU A 157 7.69 -30.27 -36.24
CA GLU A 157 6.77 -31.24 -35.63
C GLU A 157 5.73 -30.47 -34.80
N GLU A 158 4.50 -30.55 -35.30
CA GLU A 158 3.23 -30.16 -34.70
C GLU A 158 2.60 -31.42 -34.08
N THR A 159 2.01 -31.33 -32.89
CA THR A 159 0.85 -32.10 -32.36
C THR A 159 0.85 -32.03 -30.82
N GLU A 160 -0.25 -32.07 -30.09
CA GLU A 160 -1.66 -31.65 -30.22
C GLU A 160 -2.22 -31.81 -28.78
N ILE A 161 -2.81 -30.74 -28.24
CA ILE A 161 -4.13 -30.63 -27.56
C ILE A 161 -4.57 -31.73 -26.55
N ARG A 162 -4.99 -31.30 -25.35
CA ARG A 162 -6.33 -31.62 -24.78
C ARG A 162 -6.75 -30.68 -23.65
N GLU A 163 -7.85 -29.99 -23.92
CA GLU A 163 -8.71 -29.22 -23.02
C GLU A 163 -9.65 -30.13 -22.21
N THR A 164 -10.26 -29.54 -21.16
CA THR A 164 -11.67 -29.63 -20.65
C THR A 164 -11.65 -29.49 -19.13
N GLU A 165 -12.07 -28.41 -18.46
CA GLU A 165 -13.39 -27.72 -18.33
C GLU A 165 -14.33 -28.25 -17.23
N SER A 166 -15.09 -27.29 -16.65
CA SER A 166 -16.26 -27.34 -15.74
C SER A 166 -15.99 -27.57 -14.23
N GLY A 167 -16.67 -26.94 -13.26
CA GLY A 167 -17.79 -25.98 -13.13
C GLY A 167 -18.03 -25.77 -11.60
N GLU A 168 -18.35 -24.57 -11.08
CA GLU A 168 -19.69 -24.09 -10.62
C GLU A 168 -20.27 -24.86 -9.39
N THR A 169 -20.87 -24.34 -8.30
CA THR A 169 -21.57 -23.09 -7.90
C THR A 169 -21.71 -22.94 -6.35
N GLU A 170 -22.14 -21.73 -5.88
CA GLU A 170 -23.12 -21.43 -4.77
C GLU A 170 -22.72 -21.65 -3.27
N GLU A 171 -23.10 -20.89 -2.23
CA GLU A 171 -24.20 -19.97 -1.79
C GLU A 171 -23.68 -19.15 -0.56
N THR A 172 -23.79 -17.82 -0.44
CA THR A 172 -24.81 -16.95 0.23
C THR A 172 -25.02 -17.02 1.77
N GLU A 173 -25.09 -15.82 2.37
CA GLU A 173 -25.76 -15.36 3.62
C GLU A 173 -25.15 -15.60 5.02
N GLU A 174 -24.91 -14.50 5.75
CA GLU A 174 -25.59 -14.18 7.02
C GLU A 174 -25.40 -12.69 7.41
N LEU A 175 -26.50 -11.94 7.33
CA LEU A 175 -26.70 -10.63 7.94
C LEU A 175 -27.41 -10.83 9.29
N GLY A 176 -26.68 -10.70 10.39
CA GLY A 176 -27.22 -10.72 11.75
C GLY A 176 -27.55 -9.30 12.23
N LYS A 177 -28.84 -8.99 12.24
CA LYS A 177 -29.48 -7.79 12.80
C LYS A 177 -29.52 -7.89 14.33
N THR A 178 -29.09 -6.86 15.06
CA THR A 178 -29.57 -6.60 16.43
C THR A 178 -30.13 -5.19 16.53
N GLU A 179 -31.46 -5.13 16.51
CA GLU A 179 -32.28 -4.02 17.00
C GLU A 179 -32.49 -4.21 18.52
N GLU A 180 -32.26 -3.19 19.33
CA GLU A 180 -32.86 -2.89 20.65
C GLU A 180 -32.11 -1.64 21.19
N LYS A 181 -32.65 -0.50 21.61
CA LYS A 181 -33.99 -0.03 21.99
C LYS A 181 -33.96 1.51 21.88
N ILE A 182 -34.93 2.11 21.20
CA ILE A 182 -35.35 3.50 21.44
C ILE A 182 -36.86 3.47 21.65
N SER A 183 -37.28 3.53 22.91
CA SER A 183 -38.60 4.03 23.31
C SER A 183 -38.60 4.29 24.81
N GLY A 184 -38.60 5.56 25.18
CA GLY A 184 -38.74 6.05 26.54
C GLY A 184 -39.34 7.44 26.48
N SER A 185 -40.58 7.50 26.02
CA SER A 185 -41.49 8.64 26.12
C SER A 185 -42.02 8.74 27.55
N GLU A 186 -41.80 9.86 28.22
CA GLU A 186 -42.64 10.34 29.33
C GLU A 186 -42.82 11.86 29.17
N GLU A 187 -43.86 12.22 28.41
CA GLU A 187 -44.65 13.44 28.62
C GLU A 187 -46.10 12.97 28.82
N ALA A 188 -46.60 13.08 30.06
CA ALA A 188 -47.99 13.32 30.45
C ALA A 188 -48.10 13.33 31.98
#